data_AF-A0AAV5FCD4-F1
#
_entry.id   AF-A0AAV5FCD4-F1
#
_cell.length_a   1.000
_cell.length_b   1.000
_cell.length_c   1.000
_cell.angle_alpha   90.00
_cell.angle_beta   90.00
_cell.angle_gamma   90.00
#
_symmetry.space_group_name_H-M   'P 1'
#
loop_
_entity.id
_entity.type
_entity.pdbx_description
1 polymer ?
#
loop_
_entity_poly.entity_id
_entity_poly.type
_entity_poly.pdbx_seq_one_letter_code
_entity_poly.pdbx_strand_id
1 'polypeptide(L)' 'MRILKQWYPEMGEEEHRRIVEEDVNEMEGLVLEPADIARAALYLASDESKFVNGHNLVVDGGYTVGKVPNMPTLA' A
#
# COMPACT_ATOMS: atom_id res chain seq x y z
N MET A 1 4.94 -11.94 -2.50
CA MET A 1 3.56 -11.77 -2.99
C MET A 1 2.85 -13.12 -3.22
N ARG A 2 2.34 -13.78 -2.16
CA ARG A 2 1.66 -15.09 -2.32
C ARG A 2 0.36 -14.99 -3.14
N ILE A 3 -0.36 -13.87 -3.01
CA ILE A 3 -1.65 -13.66 -3.69
C ILE A 3 -1.48 -13.39 -5.19
N LEU A 4 -0.48 -12.58 -5.59
CA LEU A 4 -0.19 -12.33 -7.01
C LEU A 4 0.37 -13.56 -7.71
N LYS A 5 1.18 -14.38 -7.02
CA LYS A 5 1.61 -15.70 -7.56
C LYS A 5 0.45 -16.66 -7.78
N GLN A 6 -0.64 -16.51 -7.02
CA GLN A 6 -1.85 -17.33 -7.18
C GLN A 6 -2.74 -16.80 -8.31
N TRP A 7 -2.83 -15.48 -8.47
CA TRP A 7 -3.69 -14.84 -9.48
C TRP A 7 -3.04 -14.70 -10.85
N TYR A 8 -1.71 -14.56 -10.90
CA TYR A 8 -0.89 -14.36 -12.10
C TYR A 8 0.37 -15.24 -12.07
N PRO A 9 0.23 -16.57 -12.10
CA PRO A 9 1.37 -17.50 -11.98
C PRO A 9 2.38 -17.39 -13.12
N GLU A 10 1.98 -16.90 -14.29
CA GLU A 10 2.81 -16.69 -15.48
C GLU A 10 3.73 -15.47 -15.41
N MET A 11 3.43 -14.51 -14.53
CA MET A 11 4.22 -13.29 -14.36
C MET A 11 5.43 -13.54 -13.44
N GLY A 12 6.54 -12.85 -13.72
CA GLY A 12 7.78 -12.94 -12.94
C GLY A 12 7.69 -12.22 -11.59
N GLU A 13 8.60 -12.55 -10.66
CA GLU A 13 8.62 -11.93 -9.32
C GLU A 13 8.76 -10.41 -9.35
N GLU A 14 9.57 -9.90 -10.28
CA GLU A 14 9.80 -8.46 -10.45
C GLU A 14 8.54 -7.75 -10.94
N GLU A 15 7.75 -8.40 -11.78
CA GLU A 15 6.51 -7.84 -12.30
C GLU A 15 5.43 -7.81 -11.22
N HIS A 16 5.34 -8.88 -10.42
CA HIS A 16 4.50 -8.87 -9.22
C HIS A 16 4.92 -7.76 -8.25
N ARG A 17 6.23 -7.44 -8.16
CA ARG A 17 6.75 -6.43 -7.24
C ARG A 17 6.35 -5.04 -7.70
N ARG A 18 6.52 -4.74 -8.98
CA ARG A 18 6.06 -3.50 -9.62
C ARG A 18 4.56 -3.27 -9.38
N ILE A 19 3.75 -4.32 -9.49
CA ILE A 19 2.31 -4.20 -9.20
C ILE A 19 2.06 -3.65 -7.80
N VAL A 20 2.77 -4.16 -6.79
CA VAL A 20 2.56 -3.77 -5.39
C VAL A 20 3.18 -2.41 -5.06
N GLU A 21 4.35 -2.13 -5.60
CA GLU A 21 5.13 -0.93 -5.24
C GLU A 21 4.70 0.31 -6.05
N GLU A 22 4.25 0.11 -7.29
CA GLU A 22 3.97 1.18 -8.25
C GLU A 22 2.50 1.17 -8.69
N ASP A 23 2.01 0.07 -9.30
CA ASP A 23 0.71 0.09 -10.01
C ASP A 23 -0.51 0.30 -9.11
N VAL A 24 -0.44 -0.13 -7.84
CA VAL A 24 -1.50 0.05 -6.84
C VAL A 24 -1.31 1.28 -5.95
N ASN A 25 -0.24 2.04 -6.18
CA ASN A 25 0.10 3.22 -5.41
C ASN A 25 -0.38 4.48 -6.14
N GLU A 26 -1.21 5.28 -5.48
CA GLU A 26 -1.75 6.52 -6.04
C GLU A 26 -0.72 7.68 -5.97
N MET A 27 0.39 7.48 -5.27
CA MET A 27 1.49 8.45 -5.15
C MET A 27 2.62 8.11 -6.13
N GLU A 28 2.63 8.81 -7.27
CA GLU A 28 3.60 8.57 -8.34
C GLU A 28 5.06 8.71 -7.88
N GLY A 29 5.89 7.73 -8.25
CA GLY A 29 7.34 7.74 -8.03
C GLY A 29 7.80 7.47 -6.60
N LEU A 30 6.89 7.11 -5.69
CA LEU A 30 7.22 6.75 -4.32
C LEU A 30 6.98 5.26 -4.07
N VAL A 31 7.90 4.64 -3.33
CA VAL A 31 7.72 3.28 -2.81
C VAL A 31 7.58 3.39 -1.31
N LEU A 32 6.53 2.77 -0.76
CA LEU A 32 6.29 2.78 0.67
C LEU A 32 7.31 1.89 1.38
N GLU A 33 8.04 2.46 2.32
CA GLU A 33 9.07 1.78 3.08
C GLU A 33 8.64 1.56 4.54
N PRO A 34 9.28 0.62 5.27
CA PRO A 34 9.05 0.48 6.72
C PRO A 34 9.26 1.78 7.50
N ALA A 35 10.12 2.67 7.01
CA ALA A 35 10.39 3.96 7.62
C ALA A 35 9.19 4.92 7.53
N ASP A 36 8.32 4.80 6.54
CA ASP A 36 7.09 5.61 6.44
C ASP A 36 6.10 5.25 7.55
N ILE A 37 5.95 3.95 7.83
CA ILE A 37 5.15 3.48 8.97
C ILE A 37 5.75 3.98 10.29
N ALA A 38 7.07 3.90 10.45
CA ALA A 38 7.74 4.38 11.66
C ALA A 38 7.54 5.90 11.85
N ARG A 39 7.59 6.70 10.78
CA ARG A 39 7.31 8.14 10.82
C ARG A 39 5.86 8.44 11.19
N ALA A 40 4.91 7.70 10.64
CA ALA A 40 3.50 7.84 10.99
C ALA A 40 3.23 7.49 12.46
N ALA A 41 3.85 6.41 12.96
CA ALA A 41 3.80 6.05 14.37
C ALA A 41 4.44 7.11 15.27
N LEU A 42 5.58 7.68 14.85
CA LEU A 42 6.23 8.78 15.57
C LEU A 42 5.32 10.00 15.66
N TYR A 43 4.65 10.39 14.57
CA TYR A 43 3.66 11.46 14.58
C TYR A 43 2.52 11.21 15.59
N LEU A 44 1.94 9.99 15.58
CA LEU A 44 0.88 9.63 16.52
C LEU A 44 1.35 9.56 17.99
N ALA A 45 2.65 9.38 18.22
CA ALA A 45 3.24 9.36 19.56
C ALA A 45 3.68 10.76 20.05
N SER A 46 3.61 11.78 19.19
CA SER A 46 4.16 13.11 19.48
C SER A 46 3.06 14.14 19.80
N ASP A 47 3.47 15.29 20.35
CA ASP A 47 2.56 16.38 20.74
C ASP A 47 1.81 17.00 19.55
N GLU A 48 2.35 16.84 18.33
CA GLU A 48 1.77 17.25 17.06
C GLU A 48 0.44 16.55 16.77
N SER A 49 0.18 15.39 17.39
CA SER A 49 -1.07 14.64 17.24
C SER A 49 -2.05 14.82 18.41
N LYS A 50 -1.86 15.82 19.30
CA LYS A 50 -2.64 15.99 20.55
C LYS A 50 -4.18 15.98 20.45
N PHE A 51 -4.75 16.24 19.27
CA PHE A 51 -6.20 16.17 19.01
C PHE A 51 -6.60 15.08 18.00
N VAL A 52 -5.67 14.26 17.54
CA VAL A 52 -5.91 13.16 16.61
C VAL A 52 -5.98 11.86 17.42
N ASN A 53 -7.19 11.42 17.73
CA ASN A 53 -7.44 10.18 18.46
C ASN A 53 -8.66 9.44 17.90
N GLY A 54 -8.77 8.14 18.21
CA GLY A 54 -9.94 7.33 17.85
C GLY A 54 -10.10 7.03 16.35
N HIS A 55 -9.08 7.31 15.53
CA HIS A 55 -9.10 7.06 14.08
C HIS A 55 -7.96 6.12 13.63
N ASN A 56 -8.18 5.41 12.53
CA ASN A 56 -7.15 4.60 11.88
C ASN A 56 -6.38 5.47 10.89
N LEU A 57 -5.14 5.81 11.20
CA LEU A 57 -4.26 6.47 10.23
C LEU A 57 -3.76 5.44 9.20
N VAL A 58 -4.36 5.46 8.01
CA VAL A 58 -3.96 4.56 6.90
C VAL A 58 -2.71 5.11 6.22
N VAL A 59 -1.72 4.25 6.01
CA VAL A 59 -0.45 4.57 5.37
C VAL A 59 -0.18 3.49 4.31
N ASP A 60 -0.74 3.67 3.12
CA ASP A 60 -0.80 2.63 2.08
C ASP A 60 -0.60 3.18 0.65
N GLY A 61 -0.05 4.38 0.50
CA GLY A 61 0.10 5.03 -0.80
C GLY A 61 -1.22 5.43 -1.46
N GLY A 62 -2.31 5.51 -0.70
CA GLY A 62 -3.63 5.88 -1.24
C GLY A 62 -4.40 4.72 -1.87
N TYR A 63 -3.88 3.50 -1.80
CA TYR A 63 -4.55 2.30 -2.30
C TYR A 63 -6.00 2.17 -1.83
N THR A 64 -6.29 2.52 -0.57
CA THR A 64 -7.65 2.43 0.00
C THR A 64 -8.58 3.58 -0.42
N VAL A 65 -8.08 4.68 -1.02
CA VAL A 65 -8.92 5.84 -1.39
C VAL A 65 -9.68 5.63 -2.71
N GLY A 66 -9.14 4.83 -3.61
CA GLY A 66 -9.80 4.39 -4.84
C GLY A 66 -10.52 3.05 -4.64
N LYS A 67 -11.74 2.91 -5.16
CA LYS A 67 -12.27 1.58 -5.54
C LYS A 67 -11.96 1.44 -7.03
N VAL A 68 -11.36 0.35 -7.53
CA VAL A 68 -11.79 -1.05 -7.35
C VAL A 68 -10.62 -2.02 -7.61
N PRO A 69 -10.56 -3.19 -6.95
CA PRO A 69 -10.22 -4.38 -7.72
C PRO A 69 -11.23 -5.50 -7.49
N ASN A 70 -11.93 -5.90 -8.56
CA ASN A 70 -12.66 -7.15 -8.63
C ASN A 70 -12.00 -8.02 -9.69
N MET A 71 -10.89 -8.67 -9.32
CA MET A 71 -10.11 -9.58 -10.16
C MET A 71 -10.58 -11.01 -9.86
N PRO A 72 -10.83 -11.93 -10.83
CA PRO A 72 -10.17 -12.10 -12.14
C PRO A 72 -11.20 -12.17 -13.32
N THR A 73 -10.85 -12.33 -14.61
CA THR A 73 -10.42 -13.61 -15.24
C THR A 73 -9.36 -13.41 -16.33
N LEU A 74 -8.30 -14.23 -16.29
CA LEU A 74 -7.61 -14.66 -17.51
C LEU A 74 -8.31 -15.93 -18.00
N ALA A 75 -8.55 -16.01 -19.32
CA ALA A 75 -9.12 -17.19 -19.97
C ALA A 75 -8.22 -18.42 -19.83
#